data_AF-A0A3N5M9J4-F1
#
_entry.id   AF-A0A3N5M9J4-F1
#
_cell.length_a   1.000
_cell.length_b   1.000
_cell.length_c   1.000
_cell.angle_alpha   90.00
_cell.angle_beta   90.00
_cell.angle_gamma   90.00
#
_symmetry.space_group_name_H-M   'P 1'
#
loop_
_entity.id
_entity.type
_entity.pdbx_description
1 polymer ?
#
loop_
_entity_poly.entity_id
_entity_poly.type
_entity_poly.pdbx_seq_one_letter_code
_entity_poly.pdbx_strand_id
1 'polypeptide(L)'
;MEFRSANAFRGHRILSATDELSRARTYGSGRVCAVPGCGTLLSAYNPSDVCALHSGAWHDESHQAARKLAQREELTRRCAFEPCSREFATTNPAKKYCGDACRMRAFQARVTAARHLGDAALAQERRAS
;
A
#
# COMPACT_ATOMS: atom_id res chain seq x y z
N MET A 1 -8.91 -14.96 -37.57
CA MET A 1 -8.69 -13.64 -36.95
C MET A 1 -9.82 -13.43 -35.96
N GLU A 2 -9.64 -13.77 -34.67
CA GLU A 2 -10.64 -13.48 -33.64
C GLU A 2 -9.93 -13.06 -32.34
N PHE A 3 -9.97 -11.76 -32.04
CA PHE A 3 -9.47 -11.17 -30.82
C PHE A 3 -10.53 -11.33 -29.73
N ARG A 4 -10.30 -12.23 -28.76
CA ARG A 4 -11.12 -12.30 -27.54
C ARG A 4 -10.63 -11.27 -26.52
N SER A 5 -11.12 -10.04 -26.66
CA SER A 5 -11.07 -9.00 -25.64
C SER A 5 -12.37 -8.98 -24.84
N ALA A 6 -12.29 -9.08 -23.51
CA ALA A 6 -12.97 -8.19 -22.56
C ALA A 6 -12.84 -8.72 -21.13
N ASN A 7 -11.78 -8.29 -20.42
CA ASN A 7 -11.81 -8.25 -18.96
C ASN A 7 -12.74 -7.11 -18.54
N ALA A 8 -14.00 -7.41 -18.28
CA ALA A 8 -14.91 -6.49 -17.62
C ALA A 8 -14.63 -6.49 -16.11
N PHE A 9 -13.70 -5.64 -15.66
CA PHE A 9 -13.68 -5.21 -14.26
C PHE A 9 -14.95 -4.41 -14.00
N ARG A 10 -16.01 -5.07 -13.55
CA ARG A 10 -17.18 -4.39 -13.00
C ARG A 10 -16.75 -3.76 -11.69
N GLY A 11 -16.43 -2.47 -11.73
CA GLY A 11 -16.30 -1.64 -10.53
C GLY A 11 -17.63 -1.68 -9.79
N HIS A 12 -17.68 -2.40 -8.67
CA HIS A 12 -18.80 -2.32 -7.76
C HIS A 12 -18.87 -0.90 -7.22
N ARG A 13 -19.95 -0.20 -7.58
CA ARG A 13 -20.32 1.12 -7.06
C ARG A 13 -20.58 0.92 -5.56
N ILE A 14 -19.73 1.50 -4.72
CA ILE A 14 -19.94 1.53 -3.26
C ILE A 14 -21.23 2.33 -3.05
N LEU A 15 -22.30 1.65 -2.65
CA LEU A 15 -23.54 2.29 -2.24
C LEU A 15 -23.27 2.98 -0.90
N SER A 16 -23.19 4.31 -0.94
CA SER A 16 -23.01 5.20 0.21
C SER A 16 -24.23 5.12 1.14
N ALA A 17 -24.23 4.15 2.03
CA ALA A 17 -25.24 3.98 3.07
C ALA A 17 -24.67 4.36 4.45
N THR A 18 -23.99 5.50 4.58
CA THR A 18 -23.64 6.18 5.86
C THR A 18 -23.22 7.65 5.64
N ASP A 19 -24.04 8.51 5.02
CA ASP A 19 -23.63 9.90 4.73
C ASP A 19 -23.67 10.84 5.97
N GLU A 20 -24.37 10.45 7.04
CA GLU A 20 -24.54 11.31 8.24
C GLU A 20 -23.45 11.13 9.32
N LEU A 21 -22.69 10.02 9.30
CA LEU A 21 -21.67 9.71 10.31
C LEU A 21 -20.24 10.10 9.92
N SER A 22 -20.03 10.68 8.72
CA SER A 22 -18.68 10.90 8.16
C SER A 22 -18.36 12.34 7.77
N ARG A 23 -19.26 13.31 7.99
CA ARG A 23 -18.90 14.72 7.80
C ARG A 23 -18.00 15.18 8.96
N ALA A 24 -16.76 15.52 8.65
CA ALA A 24 -15.82 16.08 9.62
C ALA A 24 -16.43 17.34 10.26
N ARG A 25 -16.55 17.34 11.59
CA ARG A 25 -17.09 18.49 12.34
C ARG A 25 -16.19 19.70 12.12
N THR A 26 -16.80 20.85 11.83
CA THR A 26 -16.12 22.14 11.69
C THR A 26 -16.42 23.02 12.89
N TYR A 27 -15.39 23.63 13.46
CA TYR A 27 -15.39 24.36 14.74
C TYR A 27 -15.18 25.88 14.58
N GLY A 28 -15.25 26.39 13.35
CA GLY A 28 -15.09 27.81 13.04
C GLY A 28 -13.64 28.25 12.83
N SER A 29 -13.47 29.32 12.05
CA SER A 29 -12.18 29.97 11.75
C SER A 29 -11.81 31.02 12.80
N GLY A 30 -10.54 31.40 12.85
CA GLY A 30 -10.06 32.50 13.70
C GLY A 30 -9.85 32.16 15.17
N ARG A 31 -10.06 30.90 15.57
CA ARG A 31 -9.72 30.43 16.92
C ARG A 31 -8.21 30.45 17.12
N VAL A 32 -7.76 30.84 18.30
CA VAL A 32 -6.35 30.87 18.70
C VAL A 32 -6.14 29.85 19.81
N CYS A 33 -4.97 29.21 19.83
CA CYS A 33 -4.58 28.30 20.90
C CYS A 33 -4.72 28.98 22.28
N ALA A 34 -5.39 28.30 23.20
CA ALA A 34 -5.65 28.80 24.55
C ALA A 34 -4.40 28.96 25.44
N VAL A 35 -3.25 28.38 25.03
CA VAL A 35 -2.00 28.49 25.79
C VAL A 35 -1.44 29.92 25.69
N PRO A 36 -1.20 30.62 26.81
CA PRO A 36 -0.69 31.98 26.82
C PRO A 36 0.61 32.11 26.01
N GLY A 37 0.67 33.09 25.10
CA GLY A 37 1.85 33.36 24.28
C GLY A 37 2.02 32.45 23.05
N CYS A 38 1.17 31.44 22.84
CA CYS A 38 1.29 30.55 21.68
C CYS A 38 0.89 31.21 20.35
N GLY A 39 -0.19 32.00 20.35
CA GLY A 39 -0.67 32.75 19.17
C GLY A 39 -1.08 31.91 17.96
N THR A 40 -1.04 30.58 18.05
CA THR A 40 -1.28 29.68 16.91
C THR A 40 -2.76 29.70 16.54
N LEU A 41 -3.07 29.99 15.28
CA LEU A 41 -4.42 29.89 14.74
C LEU A 41 -4.80 28.41 14.54
N LEU A 42 -5.92 28.02 15.14
CA LEU A 42 -6.44 26.66 15.06
C LEU A 42 -7.21 26.48 13.75
N SER A 43 -7.00 25.32 13.11
CA SER A 43 -7.79 24.95 11.93
C SER A 43 -9.27 24.80 12.28
N ALA A 44 -10.13 24.97 11.29
CA ALA A 44 -11.57 24.73 11.46
C ALA A 44 -11.88 23.27 11.84
N TYR A 45 -10.95 22.34 11.66
CA TYR A 45 -11.12 20.92 11.95
C TYR A 45 -10.51 20.50 13.30
N ASN A 46 -9.82 21.40 14.00
CA ASN A 46 -9.24 21.07 15.31
C ASN A 46 -10.35 21.01 16.38
N PRO A 47 -10.65 19.86 16.97
CA PRO A 47 -11.68 19.77 18.02
C PRO A 47 -11.22 20.38 19.35
N SER A 48 -9.91 20.58 19.55
CA SER A 48 -9.33 21.14 20.77
C SER A 48 -9.30 22.67 20.74
N ASP A 49 -9.24 23.27 21.92
CA ASP A 49 -8.95 24.66 22.22
C ASP A 49 -7.44 24.98 22.21
N VAL A 50 -6.57 23.98 22.12
CA VAL A 50 -5.12 24.13 22.00
C VAL A 50 -4.60 23.53 20.68
N CYS A 51 -3.40 23.95 20.27
CA CYS A 51 -2.77 23.44 19.04
C CYS A 51 -2.24 22.01 19.23
N ALA A 52 -1.94 21.32 18.13
CA ALA A 52 -1.48 19.92 18.13
C ALA A 52 -0.21 19.67 18.99
N LEU A 53 0.61 20.69 19.20
CA LEU A 53 1.80 20.62 20.04
C LEU A 53 1.44 20.60 21.54
N HIS A 54 0.41 21.36 21.93
CA HIS A 54 -0.04 21.45 23.32
C HIS A 54 -1.09 20.40 23.69
N SER A 55 -1.88 19.93 22.74
CA SER A 55 -2.83 18.83 22.99
C SER A 55 -2.15 17.47 23.14
N GLY A 56 -0.86 17.36 22.79
CA GLY A 56 -0.16 16.07 22.74
C GLY A 56 -0.65 15.16 21.61
N ALA A 57 -1.53 15.63 20.71
CA ALA A 57 -2.04 14.83 19.60
C ALA A 57 -0.91 14.28 18.71
N TRP A 58 0.16 15.06 18.54
CA TRP A 58 1.36 14.61 17.82
C TRP A 58 2.09 13.45 18.52
N HIS A 59 2.14 13.46 19.85
CA HIS A 59 2.71 12.38 20.64
C HIS A 59 1.84 11.12 20.52
N ASP A 60 0.52 11.25 20.61
CA ASP A 60 -0.40 10.12 20.52
C ASP A 60 -0.33 9.39 19.17
N GLU A 61 -0.28 10.13 18.06
CA GLU A 61 -0.09 9.53 16.73
C GLU A 61 1.25 8.80 16.61
N SER A 62 2.31 9.40 17.14
CA SER A 62 3.65 8.79 17.16
C SER A 62 3.68 7.51 18.01
N HIS A 63 3.02 7.51 19.19
CA HIS A 63 2.89 6.33 20.04
C HIS A 63 2.01 5.26 19.39
N GLN A 64 0.94 5.63 18.68
CA GLN A 64 0.12 4.67 17.93
C GLN A 64 0.89 4.04 16.77
N ALA A 65 1.65 4.84 16.01
CA ALA A 65 2.51 4.36 14.94
C ALA A 65 3.61 3.42 15.48
N ALA A 66 4.25 3.79 16.58
CA ALA A 66 5.25 2.97 17.26
C ALA A 66 4.66 1.64 17.78
N ARG A 67 3.47 1.67 18.40
CA ARG A 67 2.74 0.46 18.82
C ARG A 67 2.41 -0.44 17.63
N LYS A 68 1.90 0.13 16.54
CA LYS A 68 1.60 -0.64 15.31
C LYS A 68 2.85 -1.23 14.69
N LEU A 69 3.99 -0.54 14.74
CA LEU A 69 5.27 -1.06 14.26
C LEU A 69 5.77 -2.21 15.17
N ALA A 70 5.68 -2.04 16.49
CA ALA A 70 6.06 -3.04 17.48
C ALA A 70 5.20 -4.31 17.42
N GLN A 71 3.94 -4.20 17.00
CA GLN A 71 3.05 -5.35 16.81
C GLN A 71 3.30 -6.14 15.51
N ARG A 72 4.11 -5.64 14.58
CA ARG A 72 4.41 -6.39 13.35
C ARG A 72 5.45 -7.46 13.66
N GLU A 73 4.97 -8.67 13.87
CA GLU A 73 5.81 -9.85 14.04
C GLU A 73 6.74 -10.04 12.83
N GLU A 74 8.01 -10.33 13.13
CA GLU A 74 9.01 -10.61 12.11
C GLU A 74 8.81 -12.02 11.57
N LEU A 75 8.52 -12.11 10.26
CA LEU A 75 8.24 -13.38 9.59
C LEU A 75 9.46 -13.83 8.78
N THR A 76 9.92 -15.06 9.01
CA THR A 76 10.95 -15.69 8.18
C THR A 76 10.29 -16.27 6.93
N ARG A 77 10.78 -15.87 5.74
CA ARG A 77 10.30 -16.36 4.44
C ARG A 77 11.47 -16.78 3.55
N ARG A 78 11.21 -17.68 2.59
CA ARG A 78 12.16 -18.04 1.53
C ARG A 78 11.96 -17.18 0.30
N CYS A 79 13.07 -16.81 -0.35
CA CYS A 79 13.03 -16.05 -1.60
C CYS A 79 12.35 -16.86 -2.70
N ALA A 80 11.28 -16.31 -3.29
CA ALA A 80 10.53 -16.94 -4.38
C ALA A 80 11.26 -16.95 -5.74
N PHE A 81 12.51 -16.49 -5.79
CA PHE A 81 13.37 -16.69 -6.95
C PHE A 81 14.14 -17.99 -6.72
N GLU A 82 13.72 -19.06 -7.39
CA GLU A 82 14.25 -20.43 -7.23
C GLU A 82 15.79 -20.50 -7.21
N PRO A 83 16.54 -19.81 -8.11
CA PRO A 83 18.00 -19.84 -8.07
C PRO A 83 18.63 -19.19 -6.83
N CYS A 84 17.88 -18.37 -6.08
CA CYS A 84 18.35 -17.78 -4.83
C CYS A 84 17.89 -18.56 -3.61
N SER A 85 16.57 -18.82 -3.47
CA SER A 85 15.90 -19.56 -2.38
C SER A 85 16.30 -19.22 -0.93
N ARG A 86 17.10 -18.17 -0.70
CA ARG A 86 17.62 -17.75 0.60
C ARG A 86 16.50 -17.35 1.56
N GLU A 87 16.64 -17.73 2.81
CA GLU A 87 15.78 -17.28 3.91
C GLU A 87 16.07 -15.83 4.30
N PHE A 88 15.01 -15.06 4.51
CA PHE A 88 15.10 -13.66 4.91
C PHE A 88 13.96 -13.32 5.86
N ALA A 89 14.26 -12.42 6.79
CA ALA A 89 13.29 -11.86 7.72
C ALA A 89 12.52 -10.70 7.07
N THR A 90 11.22 -10.62 7.32
CA THR A 90 10.37 -9.53 6.84
C THR A 90 9.17 -9.33 7.75
N THR A 91 8.87 -8.07 8.07
CA THR A 91 7.61 -7.69 8.71
C THR A 91 6.47 -7.52 7.71
N ASN A 92 6.76 -7.56 6.39
CA ASN A 92 5.77 -7.47 5.32
C ASN A 92 5.38 -8.87 4.81
N PRO A 93 4.13 -9.34 5.05
CA PRO A 93 3.70 -10.67 4.63
C PRO A 93 3.60 -10.81 3.10
N ALA A 94 3.46 -9.71 2.37
CA ALA A 94 3.41 -9.71 0.90
C ALA A 94 4.81 -9.75 0.26
N LYS A 95 5.89 -9.58 1.03
CA LYS A 95 7.27 -9.58 0.50
C LYS A 95 7.67 -11.01 0.09
N LYS A 96 7.90 -11.22 -1.20
CA LYS A 96 8.26 -12.53 -1.79
C LYS A 96 9.75 -12.73 -2.07
N TYR A 97 10.52 -11.64 -2.13
CA TYR A 97 11.93 -11.69 -2.53
C TYR A 97 12.81 -11.10 -1.43
N CYS A 98 14.02 -11.65 -1.26
CA CYS A 98 14.98 -11.17 -0.26
C CYS A 98 15.43 -9.72 -0.55
N GLY A 99 15.50 -9.34 -1.83
CA GLY A 99 15.82 -7.99 -2.29
C GLY A 99 15.37 -7.73 -3.73
N ASP A 100 15.56 -6.49 -4.18
CA ASP A 100 15.09 -6.05 -5.50
C ASP A 100 15.81 -6.75 -6.67
N ALA A 101 17.09 -7.07 -6.53
CA ALA A 101 17.84 -7.84 -7.54
C ALA A 101 17.17 -9.20 -7.84
N CYS A 102 16.72 -9.92 -6.81
CA CYS A 102 16.00 -11.19 -7.01
C CYS A 102 14.59 -10.98 -7.58
N ARG A 103 13.91 -9.89 -7.21
CA ARG A 103 12.62 -9.51 -7.81
C ARG A 103 12.77 -9.27 -9.31
N MET A 104 13.80 -8.54 -9.72
CA MET A 104 14.08 -8.22 -11.13
C MET A 104 14.49 -9.45 -11.92
N ARG A 105 15.38 -10.30 -11.39
CA ARG A 105 15.76 -11.57 -12.04
C ARG A 105 14.57 -12.53 -12.18
N ALA A 106 13.72 -12.64 -11.16
CA ALA A 106 12.51 -13.44 -11.24
C ALA A 106 11.54 -12.91 -12.31
N PHE A 107 11.41 -11.58 -12.43
CA PHE A 107 10.60 -10.97 -13.49
C PHE A 107 11.18 -11.26 -14.88
N GLN A 108 12.48 -11.03 -15.07
CA GLN A 108 13.19 -11.31 -16.33
C GLN A 108 13.04 -12.78 -16.74
N ALA A 109 13.24 -13.71 -15.80
CA ALA A 109 13.07 -15.15 -16.06
C ALA A 109 11.66 -15.49 -16.57
N ARG A 110 10.61 -14.90 -15.97
CA ARG A 110 9.23 -15.08 -16.44
C ARG A 110 9.01 -14.51 -17.84
N VAL A 111 9.54 -13.32 -18.12
CA VAL A 111 9.42 -12.69 -19.44
C VAL A 111 10.13 -13.52 -20.51
N THR A 112 11.33 -13.99 -20.23
CA THR A 112 12.11 -14.84 -21.16
C THR A 112 11.40 -16.17 -21.40
N ALA A 113 10.91 -16.84 -20.35
CA ALA A 113 10.14 -18.08 -20.50
C ALA A 113 8.88 -17.89 -21.34
N ALA A 114 8.12 -16.80 -21.13
CA ALA A 114 6.93 -16.49 -21.91
C ALA A 114 7.25 -16.28 -23.41
N ARG A 115 8.38 -15.63 -23.73
CA ARG A 115 8.85 -15.47 -25.11
C ARG A 115 9.17 -16.82 -25.75
N HIS A 116 9.94 -17.67 -25.06
CA HIS A 116 10.27 -19.00 -25.57
C HIS A 116 9.04 -19.88 -25.82
N LEU A 117 8.01 -19.81 -24.96
CA LEU A 117 6.75 -20.51 -25.19
C LEU A 117 6.01 -19.98 -26.41
N GLY A 118 6.01 -18.67 -26.63
CA GLY A 118 5.44 -18.05 -27.84
C GLY A 118 6.16 -18.48 -29.12
N ASP A 119 7.49 -18.48 -29.10
CA ASP A 119 8.30 -18.92 -30.24
C ASP A 119 8.09 -20.40 -30.56
N ALA A 120 7.98 -21.24 -29.53
CA ALA A 120 7.69 -22.67 -29.67
C ALA A 120 6.30 -22.92 -30.27
N ALA A 121 5.28 -22.17 -29.82
CA ALA A 121 3.93 -22.24 -30.39
C ALA A 121 3.93 -21.89 -31.89
N LEU A 122 4.57 -20.78 -32.27
CA LEU A 122 4.72 -20.36 -33.67
C LEU A 122 5.50 -21.38 -34.52
N ALA A 123 6.53 -22.02 -33.95
CA ALA A 123 7.27 -23.07 -34.63
C ALA A 123 6.43 -24.34 -34.84
N GLN A 124 5.56 -24.69 -33.89
CA GLN A 124 4.66 -25.83 -34.00
C GLN A 124 3.57 -25.59 -35.05
N GLU A 125 2.98 -24.39 -35.10
CA GLU A 125 1.99 -24.00 -36.13
C GLU A 125 2.57 -24.09 -37.55
N ARG A 126 3.81 -23.60 -37.75
CA ARG A 126 4.51 -23.69 -39.04
C ARG A 126 4.81 -25.11 -39.50
N ARG A 127 5.00 -26.05 -38.57
CA ARG A 127 5.23 -27.47 -38.89
C ARG A 127 3.96 -28.25 -39.18
N ALA A 128 2.80 -27.73 -38.74
CA ALA A 128 1.50 -28.34 -38.94
C ALA A 128 0.76 -27.83 -40.20
N SER A 129 1.36 -26.87 -40.93
CA SER A 129 0.90 -26.35 -42.23
C SER A 129 1.69 -26.98 -43.37
#